data_AF-A0A814FWE5-F1
#
_entry.id   AF-A0A814FWE5-F1
#
_cell.length_a   1.000
_cell.length_b   1.000
_cell.length_c   1.000
_cell.angle_alpha   90.00
_cell.angle_beta   90.00
_cell.angle_gamma   90.00
#
_symmetry.space_group_name_H-M   'P 1'
#
loop_
_entity.id
_entity.type
_entity.pdbx_description
1 polymer ?
#
loop_
_entity_poly.entity_id
_entity_poly.type
_entity_poly.pdbx_seq_one_letter_code
_entity_poly.pdbx_strand_id
1 'polypeptide(L)' 'MAYAIEELWFTEHDSGRFTQYKNPEAYEKFDPIHHIANCSQRMLVIQGERNYRVIDTQSIVTFTALQC' A
#
# COMPACT_ATOMS: atom_id res chain seq x y z
N MET A 1 3.57 -3.51 1.42
CA MET A 1 3.16 -2.11 1.74
C MET A 1 1.85 -2.02 2.50
N ALA A 2 1.03 -3.07 2.50
CA ALA A 2 -0.30 -3.02 3.10
C ALA A 2 -0.27 -3.07 4.65
N TYR A 3 0.79 -3.64 5.25
CA TYR A 3 0.96 -3.75 6.71
C TYR A 3 1.30 -2.43 7.44
N ALA A 4 1.65 -1.36 6.73
CA ALA A 4 2.01 -0.07 7.30
C ALA A 4 0.85 0.94 7.31
N ILE A 5 -0.38 0.49 7.05
CA ILE A 5 -1.56 1.36 6.93
C ILE A 5 -2.24 1.45 8.31
N GLU A 6 -2.27 2.65 8.88
CA GLU A 6 -3.00 2.91 10.14
C GLU A 6 -4.52 3.07 9.94
N GLU A 7 -4.96 3.51 8.75
CA GLU A 7 -6.38 3.68 8.41
C GLU A 7 -6.97 2.39 7.80
N LEU A 8 -7.47 1.52 8.67
CA LEU A 8 -8.09 0.24 8.29
C LEU A 8 -9.41 0.40 7.52
N TRP A 9 -10.06 1.58 7.57
CA TRP A 9 -11.35 1.82 6.94
C TRP A 9 -11.36 1.49 5.44
N PHE A 10 -10.30 1.84 4.70
CA PHE A 10 -10.23 1.54 3.27
C PHE A 10 -10.20 0.03 3.00
N THR A 11 -9.38 -0.71 3.75
CA THR A 11 -9.25 -2.16 3.60
C THR A 11 -10.46 -2.94 4.15
N GLU A 12 -11.06 -2.45 5.23
CA GLU A 12 -12.12 -3.16 5.95
C GLU A 12 -13.54 -2.75 5.54
N HIS A 13 -13.73 -1.56 4.96
CA HIS A 13 -15.05 -1.07 4.58
C HIS A 13 -15.20 -0.93 3.07
N ASP A 14 -14.20 -0.38 2.38
CA ASP A 14 -14.27 -0.06 0.94
C ASP A 14 -13.85 -1.25 0.05
N SER A 15 -12.78 -1.97 0.42
CA SER A 15 -12.25 -3.10 -0.35
C SER A 15 -12.99 -4.43 -0.17
N GLY A 16 -14.22 -4.43 0.37
CA GLY A 16 -15.08 -5.63 0.47
C GLY A 16 -15.06 -6.37 1.81
N ARG A 17 -14.68 -5.72 2.92
CA ARG A 17 -14.69 -6.30 4.28
C ARG A 17 -13.71 -7.45 4.51
N PHE A 18 -12.55 -7.38 3.87
CA PHE A 18 -11.48 -8.33 4.05
C PHE A 18 -10.44 -7.77 5.02
N THR A 19 -10.59 -8.09 6.30
CA THR A 19 -9.54 -7.81 7.28
C THR A 19 -8.37 -8.77 7.03
N GLN A 20 -7.13 -8.34 7.30
CA GLN A 20 -5.93 -9.19 7.13
C GLN A 20 -6.09 -10.56 7.80
N TYR A 21 -6.74 -10.59 8.97
CA TYR A 21 -6.99 -11.80 9.74
C TYR A 21 -8.06 -12.72 9.12
N LYS A 22 -9.09 -12.16 8.46
CA LYS A 22 -10.20 -12.95 7.92
C LYS A 22 -9.96 -13.42 6.48
N ASN A 23 -9.21 -12.66 5.70
CA ASN A 23 -8.91 -13.02 4.31
C ASN A 23 -7.53 -12.47 3.90
N PRO A 24 -6.43 -13.12 4.33
CA PRO A 24 -5.08 -12.66 4.03
C PRO A 24 -4.75 -12.72 2.53
N GLU A 25 -5.27 -13.70 1.78
CA GLU A 25 -5.04 -13.80 0.34
C GLU A 25 -5.59 -12.60 -0.44
N ALA A 26 -6.81 -12.16 -0.12
CA ALA A 26 -7.36 -10.96 -0.74
C ALA A 26 -6.53 -9.73 -0.40
N TYR A 27 -6.03 -9.67 0.84
CA TYR A 27 -5.20 -8.56 1.30
C TYR A 27 -3.84 -8.49 0.58
N GLU A 28 -3.18 -9.64 0.39
CA GLU A 28 -1.90 -9.73 -0.31
C GLU A 28 -2.02 -9.54 -1.82
N LYS A 29 -3.14 -9.96 -2.42
CA LYS A 29 -3.38 -9.80 -3.86
C LYS A 29 -3.31 -8.33 -4.31
N PHE A 30 -3.80 -7.42 -3.46
CA PHE A 30 -3.81 -5.98 -3.74
C PHE A 30 -2.60 -5.24 -3.15
N ASP A 31 -1.66 -5.93 -2.49
CA ASP A 31 -0.46 -5.27 -1.98
C ASP A 31 0.43 -4.86 -3.18
N PRO A 32 0.72 -3.57 -3.37
CA PRO A 32 1.52 -3.09 -4.49
C PRO A 32 2.94 -3.66 -4.49
N ILE A 33 3.45 -4.16 -3.35
CA ILE A 33 4.77 -4.79 -3.28
C ILE A 33 4.92 -5.98 -4.24
N HIS A 34 3.84 -6.72 -4.48
CA HIS A 34 3.83 -7.86 -5.40
C HIS A 34 3.78 -7.46 -6.87
N HIS A 35 3.50 -6.18 -7.17
CA HIS A 35 3.33 -5.67 -8.53
C HIS A 35 4.47 -4.77 -8.98
N ILE A 36 5.44 -4.47 -8.10
CA ILE A 36 6.56 -3.57 -8.36
C ILE A 36 7.47 -4.05 -9.50
N ALA A 37 7.62 -5.36 -9.69
CA ALA A 37 8.38 -5.92 -10.80
C ALA A 37 7.81 -5.56 -12.18
N ASN A 38 6.54 -5.16 -12.27
CA ASN A 38 5.91 -4.71 -13.53
C ASN A 38 6.17 -3.23 -13.83
N CYS A 39 6.76 -2.47 -12.89
CA CYS A 39 7.03 -1.06 -13.03
C CYS A 39 8.34 -0.83 -13.82
N SER A 40 8.25 -0.91 -15.15
CA SER A 40 9.38 -0.71 -16.07
C SER A 40 9.72 0.76 -16.36
N GLN A 41 8.86 1.70 -15.94
CA GLN A 41 8.97 3.11 -16.27
C GLN A 41 9.35 3.95 -15.05
N ARG A 42 9.92 5.14 -15.30
CA ARG A 42 10.23 6.12 -14.26
C ARG A 42 8.94 6.52 -13.55
N MET A 43 8.84 6.17 -12.28
CA MET A 43 7.68 6.43 -11.44
C MET A 43 7.89 7.69 -10.60
N LEU A 44 6.89 8.57 -10.60
CA LEU A 44 6.83 9.74 -9.73
C LEU A 44 6.04 9.40 -8.47
N VAL A 45 6.65 9.55 -7.29
CA VAL A 45 6.00 9.35 -5.99
C VAL A 45 5.76 10.71 -5.34
N ILE A 46 4.51 11.02 -5.02
CA ILE A 46 4.12 12.26 -4.31
C ILE A 46 3.31 11.87 -3.08
N GLN A 47 3.68 12.42 -1.92
CA GLN A 47 2.96 12.21 -0.68
C GLN A 47 3.01 13.47 0.18
N GLY A 48 1.92 13.76 0.89
CA GLY A 48 1.84 14.85 1.85
C GLY A 48 2.20 14.37 3.25
N GLU A 49 3.18 15.00 3.89
CA GLU A 49 3.62 14.67 5.27
C GLU A 49 2.48 14.80 6.30
N ARG A 50 1.51 15.68 6.05
CA ARG A 50 0.36 15.92 6.95
C ARG A 50 -0.89 15.08 6.57
N ASN A 51 -0.71 13.98 5.86
CA ASN A 51 -1.78 13.04 5.58
C ASN A 51 -1.89 12.02 6.72
N TYR A 52 -2.80 12.28 7.67
CA TYR A 52 -3.00 11.41 8.84
C TYR A 52 -3.82 10.15 8.54
N ARG A 53 -4.36 10.00 7.33
CA ARG A 53 -5.08 8.79 6.91
C ARG A 53 -4.17 7.80 6.19
N VAL A 54 -3.12 8.30 5.55
CA VAL A 54 -2.15 7.50 4.83
C VAL A 54 -0.78 8.03 5.19
N ILE A 55 -0.09 7.32 6.09
CA ILE A 55 1.19 7.78 6.62
C ILE A 55 2.27 7.84 5.52
N ASP A 56 3.20 8.77 5.71
CA ASP A 56 4.32 9.06 4.81
C ASP A 56 5.19 7.83 4.50
N THR A 57 5.33 6.94 5.48
CA THR A 57 6.06 5.66 5.37
C THR A 57 5.66 4.87 4.13
N GLN A 58 4.39 4.89 3.72
CA GLN A 58 3.95 4.17 2.52
C GLN A 58 4.63 4.68 1.24
N SER A 59 4.83 6.00 1.14
CA SER A 59 5.51 6.62 0.00
C SER A 59 7.02 6.33 -0.02
N ILE A 60 7.65 6.33 1.16
CA ILE A 60 9.07 6.02 1.32
C ILE A 60 9.34 4.57 0.93
N VAL A 61 8.54 3.62 1.43
CA VAL A 61 8.69 2.21 1.08
C VAL A 61 8.45 2.01 -0.43
N THR A 62 7.47 2.72 -1.01
CA THR A 62 7.19 2.66 -2.46
C THR A 62 8.38 3.16 -3.27
N PHE A 63 8.95 4.32 -2.91
CA PHE A 63 10.13 4.87 -3.56
C PHE A 63 11.34 3.91 -3.47
N THR A 64 11.61 3.34 -2.30
CA THR A 64 12.71 2.38 -2.11
C THR A 64 12.53 1.13 -2.95
N ALA A 65 11.33 0.55 -2.99
CA ALA A 65 11.08 -0.66 -3.75
C ALA A 65 11.18 -0.47 -5.27
N LEU A 66 11.02 0.76 -5.76
CA LEU A 66 11.19 1.11 -7.19
C LEU A 66 12.64 1.31 -7.61
N GLN A 67 13.59 1.25 -6.68
CA GLN A 67 15.02 1.34 -7.00
C GLN A 67 15.65 -0.01 -7.38
N CYS A 68 14.90 -1.11 -7.20
CA CYS A 68 15.33 -2.48 -7.49
C CYS A 68 15.29 -2.82 -8.99
#